data_AF-L5M4H0-F1
#
_entry.id   AF-L5M4H0-F1
#
_cell.length_a   1.000
_cell.length_b   1.000
_cell.length_c   1.000
_cell.angle_alpha   90.00
_cell.angle_beta   90.00
_cell.angle_gamma   90.00
#
_symmetry.space_group_name_H-M   'P 1'
#
loop_
_entity.id
_entity.type
_entity.pdbx_description
1 polymer ?
#
loop_
_entity_poly.entity_id
_entity_poly.type
_entity_poly.pdbx_seq_one_letter_code
_entity_poly.pdbx_strand_id
1 'polypeptide(L)'
;MVLLAKPLLKLLPDDKQIKNRSFLEAVSHLPPFFHCLGSPVFMPIKADISGNITKIKAVYNTNPAKFRTLQNILEAEKEMYGAEWPKVGATLVLMWLKKGLHFI
;
A
#
# COMPACT_ATOMS: atom_id res chain seq x y z
N MET A 1 17.19 10.20 -3.49
CA MET A 1 16.94 8.77 -3.24
C MET A 1 16.97 8.54 -1.74
N VAL A 2 16.00 7.81 -1.19
CA VAL A 2 16.18 7.24 0.16
C VAL A 2 17.09 6.03 0.03
N LEU A 3 18.12 5.95 0.86
CA LEU A 3 19.00 4.78 0.92
C LEU A 3 18.21 3.65 1.62
N LEU A 4 17.86 2.59 0.90
CA LEU A 4 17.15 1.41 1.46
C LEU A 4 18.04 0.53 2.37
N ALA A 5 19.21 1.02 2.77
CA ALA A 5 20.18 0.30 3.58
C ALA A 5 19.70 0.00 5.02
N LYS A 6 18.58 0.60 5.45
CA LYS A 6 17.89 0.28 6.71
C LYS A 6 16.50 -0.28 6.40
N PRO A 7 16.06 -1.33 7.11
CA PRO A 7 14.73 -1.88 6.92
C PRO A 7 13.67 -0.83 7.27
N LEU A 8 12.99 -0.30 6.24
CA LEU A 8 11.89 0.65 6.38
C LEU A 8 10.63 -0.04 6.90
N LEU A 9 10.44 -1.32 6.54
CA LEU A 9 9.34 -2.13 7.02
C LEU A 9 9.64 -2.68 8.42
N LYS A 10 8.64 -2.64 9.29
CA LYS A 10 8.74 -3.25 10.62
C LYS A 10 8.69 -4.77 10.50
N LEU A 11 9.38 -5.45 11.42
CA LEU A 11 9.24 -6.89 11.61
C LEU A 11 7.78 -7.26 11.90
N LEU A 12 7.38 -8.43 11.43
CA LEU A 12 6.03 -8.92 11.68
C LEU A 12 5.88 -9.27 13.17
N PRO A 13 4.82 -8.78 13.83
CA PRO A 13 4.43 -9.27 15.15
C PRO A 13 3.90 -10.71 15.08
N ASP A 14 3.72 -11.36 16.23
CA ASP A 14 3.23 -12.75 16.33
C ASP A 14 1.84 -12.95 15.71
N ASP A 15 0.97 -11.93 15.82
CA ASP A 15 -0.36 -11.91 15.22
C ASP A 15 -0.34 -11.63 13.69
N LYS A 16 0.85 -11.39 13.13
CA LYS A 16 1.11 -11.09 11.70
C LYS A 16 0.35 -9.87 11.18
N GLN A 17 -0.14 -9.01 12.06
CA GLN A 17 -0.87 -7.80 11.68
C GLN A 17 0.09 -6.73 11.14
N ILE A 18 -0.29 -6.09 10.04
CA ILE A 18 0.51 -5.04 9.40
C ILE A 18 -0.12 -3.69 9.67
N LYS A 19 0.55 -2.84 10.45
CA LYS A 19 0.07 -1.49 10.80
C LYS A 19 0.10 -0.57 9.58
N ASN A 20 -1.04 0.02 9.21
CA ASN A 20 -1.18 0.86 8.02
C ASN A 20 -0.24 2.05 8.01
N ARG A 21 -0.09 2.75 9.15
CA ARG A 21 0.83 3.90 9.26
C ARG A 21 2.25 3.55 8.83
N SER A 22 2.84 2.53 9.45
CA SER A 22 4.23 2.14 9.18
C SER A 22 4.39 1.51 7.80
N PHE A 23 3.41 0.74 7.34
CA PHE A 23 3.42 0.18 5.99
C PHE A 23 3.39 1.28 4.93
N LEU A 24 2.42 2.20 4.99
CA LEU A 24 2.24 3.28 4.01
C LEU A 24 3.43 4.25 4.01
N GLU A 25 4.00 4.55 5.17
CA GLU A 25 5.24 5.33 5.29
C GLU A 25 6.38 4.64 4.55
N ALA A 26 6.65 3.36 4.86
CA ALA A 26 7.73 2.61 4.24
C ALA A 26 7.58 2.49 2.71
N VAL A 27 6.41 2.09 2.21
CA VAL A 27 6.20 1.89 0.77
C VAL A 27 6.16 3.21 -0.01
N SER A 28 5.90 4.35 0.63
CA SER A 28 5.95 5.67 -0.03
C SER A 28 7.35 6.06 -0.51
N HIS A 29 8.40 5.40 0.01
CA HIS A 29 9.77 5.61 -0.42
C HIS A 29 10.20 4.75 -1.62
N LEU A 30 9.37 3.82 -2.07
CA LEU A 30 9.70 2.89 -3.16
C LEU A 30 9.50 3.46 -4.57
N PRO A 31 8.47 4.28 -4.90
CA PRO A 31 8.29 4.77 -6.26
C PRO A 31 9.51 5.48 -6.90
N PRO A 32 10.36 6.22 -6.16
CA PRO A 32 11.61 6.75 -6.71
C PRO A 32 12.58 5.70 -7.27
N PHE A 33 12.49 4.42 -6.90
CA PHE A 33 13.29 3.32 -7.46
C PHE A 33 13.22 3.28 -9.00
N PHE A 34 12.05 3.54 -9.59
CA PHE A 34 11.89 3.49 -11.04
C PHE A 34 12.68 4.56 -11.79
N HIS A 35 13.10 5.65 -11.12
CA HIS A 35 14.03 6.61 -11.72
C HIS A 35 15.43 6.01 -11.90
N CYS A 36 15.83 5.07 -11.04
CA CYS A 36 17.14 4.41 -11.12
C CYS A 36 17.25 3.49 -12.34
N LEU A 37 16.14 3.09 -12.94
CA LEU A 37 16.11 2.28 -14.16
C LEU A 37 16.44 3.09 -15.43
N GLY A 38 16.56 4.42 -15.33
CA GLY A 38 17.10 5.27 -16.40
C GLY A 38 16.25 5.39 -17.67
N SER A 39 15.01 4.88 -17.68
CA SER A 39 14.14 4.88 -18.86
C SER A 39 12.72 5.39 -18.56
N PRO A 40 12.16 6.30 -19.38
CA PRO A 40 10.81 6.82 -19.19
C PRO A 40 9.72 5.76 -19.35
N VAL A 41 10.02 4.59 -19.93
CA VAL A 41 9.08 3.46 -20.06
C VAL A 41 8.57 2.94 -18.70
N PHE A 42 9.30 3.21 -17.62
CA PHE A 42 8.92 2.82 -16.26
C PHE A 42 8.05 3.85 -15.54
N MET A 43 7.85 5.05 -16.11
CA MET A 43 7.07 6.12 -15.49
C MET A 43 5.59 5.75 -15.26
N PRO A 44 4.91 5.03 -16.18
CA PRO A 44 3.55 4.56 -15.92
C PRO A 44 3.46 3.63 -14.70
N ILE A 45 4.45 2.74 -14.50
CA ILE A 45 4.49 1.81 -13.36
C ILE A 45 4.68 2.57 -12.05
N LYS A 46 5.59 3.54 -12.03
CA LYS A 46 5.77 4.45 -10.90
C LYS A 46 4.47 5.18 -10.54
N ALA A 47 3.77 5.70 -11.56
CA ALA A 47 2.52 6.43 -11.38
C ALA A 47 1.41 5.54 -10.79
N ASP A 48 1.26 4.32 -11.30
CA ASP A 48 0.29 3.34 -10.78
C ASP A 48 0.55 3.01 -9.30
N ILE A 49 1.78 2.65 -8.94
CA ILE A 49 2.15 2.34 -7.55
C ILE A 49 1.92 3.54 -6.63
N SER A 50 2.34 4.74 -7.05
CA SER A 50 2.13 5.98 -6.30
C SER A 50 0.64 6.29 -6.10
N GLY A 51 -0.16 6.09 -7.15
CA GLY A 51 -1.61 6.25 -7.09
C GLY A 51 -2.26 5.26 -6.14
N ASN A 52 -1.81 4.00 -6.14
CA ASN A 52 -2.34 2.97 -5.24
C ASN A 52 -2.03 3.30 -3.77
N ILE A 53 -0.79 3.70 -3.45
CA ILE A 53 -0.41 4.16 -2.11
C ILE A 53 -1.26 5.34 -1.66
N THR A 54 -1.48 6.32 -2.56
CA THR A 54 -2.27 7.53 -2.28
C THR A 54 -3.72 7.19 -1.95
N LYS A 55 -4.36 6.31 -2.72
CA LYS A 55 -5.74 5.88 -2.50
C LYS A 55 -5.91 5.14 -1.17
N ILE A 56 -5.00 4.21 -0.83
CA ILE A 56 -5.04 3.50 0.46
C ILE A 56 -4.83 4.48 1.63
N LYS A 57 -3.90 5.43 1.47
CA LYS A 57 -3.67 6.49 2.47
C LYS A 57 -4.89 7.38 2.67
N ALA A 58 -5.63 7.69 1.60
CA ALA A 58 -6.88 8.44 1.69
C ALA A 58 -7.92 7.69 2.55
N VAL A 59 -8.13 6.38 2.31
CA VAL A 59 -9.03 5.55 3.14
C VAL A 59 -8.55 5.50 4.59
N TYR A 60 -7.27 5.24 4.84
CA TYR A 60 -6.69 5.24 6.19
C TYR A 60 -6.94 6.56 6.93
N ASN A 61 -6.78 7.71 6.26
CA ASN A 61 -6.93 9.02 6.87
C ASN A 61 -8.38 9.36 7.26
N THR A 62 -9.39 8.69 6.68
CA THR A 62 -10.79 8.91 7.07
C THR A 62 -11.06 8.49 8.52
N ASN A 63 -10.42 7.41 8.98
CA ASN A 63 -10.50 6.95 10.36
C ASN A 63 -9.27 6.07 10.72
N PRO A 64 -8.15 6.69 11.13
CA PRO A 64 -6.91 5.97 11.45
C PRO A 64 -7.05 4.93 12.57
N ALA A 65 -8.00 5.12 13.48
CA ALA A 65 -8.28 4.17 14.56
C ALA A 65 -8.99 2.93 14.04
N LYS A 66 -10.01 3.10 13.19
CA LYS A 66 -10.73 1.99 12.52
C LYS A 66 -9.81 1.24 11.57
N PHE A 67 -9.03 1.95 10.77
CA PHE A 67 -8.12 1.39 9.77
C PHE A 67 -6.71 1.23 10.33
N ARG A 68 -6.56 0.62 11.51
CA ARG A 68 -5.25 0.49 12.16
C ARG A 68 -4.32 -0.47 11.40
N THR A 69 -4.85 -1.56 10.87
CA THR A 69 -4.10 -2.58 10.13
C THR A 69 -4.63 -2.75 8.70
N LEU A 70 -3.84 -3.37 7.82
CA LEU A 70 -4.29 -3.73 6.47
C LEU A 70 -5.52 -4.64 6.54
N GLN A 71 -5.55 -5.56 7.51
CA GLN A 71 -6.67 -6.46 7.75
C GLN A 71 -7.96 -5.69 8.08
N ASN A 72 -7.89 -4.65 8.92
CA ASN A 72 -9.08 -3.85 9.24
C ASN A 72 -9.66 -3.12 8.02
N ILE A 73 -8.84 -2.74 7.03
CA ILE A 73 -9.35 -2.19 5.76
C ILE A 73 -10.21 -3.23 5.06
N LEU A 74 -9.71 -4.45 4.92
CA LEU A 74 -10.41 -5.53 4.23
C LEU A 74 -11.72 -5.90 4.94
N GLU A 75 -11.69 -6.05 6.26
CA GLU A 75 -12.86 -6.38 7.08
C GLU A 75 -13.94 -5.30 6.96
N ALA A 76 -13.57 -4.04 7.16
CA ALA A 76 -14.51 -2.93 7.10
C ALA A 76 -15.09 -2.71 5.70
N GLU A 77 -14.29 -2.86 4.64
CA GLU A 77 -14.79 -2.75 3.27
C GLU A 77 -15.64 -3.93 2.85
N LYS A 78 -15.35 -5.14 3.34
CA LYS A 78 -16.21 -6.30 3.12
C LYS A 78 -17.61 -6.08 3.71
N GLU A 79 -17.69 -5.55 4.92
CA GLU A 79 -18.96 -5.19 5.56
C GLU A 79 -19.67 -4.04 4.83
N MET A 80 -18.92 -3.01 4.41
CA MET A 80 -19.48 -1.81 3.76
C MET A 80 -20.03 -2.08 2.36
N TYR A 81 -19.33 -2.88 1.57
CA TYR A 81 -19.63 -3.08 0.15
C TYR A 81 -20.32 -4.41 -0.18
N GLY A 82 -20.42 -5.34 0.79
CA GLY A 82 -21.13 -6.60 0.63
C GLY A 82 -20.71 -7.38 -0.61
N ALA A 83 -21.64 -7.57 -1.55
CA ALA A 83 -21.43 -8.35 -2.77
C ALA A 83 -20.44 -7.72 -3.78
N GLU A 84 -20.17 -6.42 -3.70
CA GLU A 84 -19.20 -5.76 -4.59
C GLU A 84 -17.74 -6.00 -4.16
N TRP A 85 -17.53 -6.35 -2.88
CA TRP A 85 -16.22 -6.75 -2.37
C TRP A 85 -15.78 -8.10 -2.97
N PRO A 86 -14.49 -8.29 -3.34
CA PRO A 86 -13.32 -7.46 -3.08
C PRO A 86 -12.92 -6.51 -4.23
N LYS A 87 -13.76 -6.34 -5.25
CA LYS A 87 -13.41 -5.57 -6.48
C LYS A 87 -13.66 -4.07 -6.34
N VAL A 88 -13.58 -3.54 -5.12
CA VAL A 88 -13.89 -2.14 -4.79
C VAL A 88 -12.92 -1.61 -3.74
N GLY A 89 -12.90 -0.28 -3.60
CA GLY A 89 -12.23 0.40 -2.49
C GLY A 89 -10.71 0.21 -2.41
N ALA A 90 -10.18 0.42 -1.21
CA ALA A 90 -8.78 0.20 -0.88
C ALA A 90 -8.39 -1.29 -0.94
N THR A 91 -9.33 -2.22 -0.83
CA THR A 91 -9.09 -3.66 -1.01
C THR A 91 -8.59 -3.96 -2.41
N LEU A 92 -9.32 -3.50 -3.44
CA LEU A 92 -8.90 -3.67 -4.83
C LEU A 92 -7.55 -2.98 -5.09
N VAL A 93 -7.39 -1.78 -4.55
CA VAL A 93 -6.14 -1.00 -4.70
C VAL A 93 -4.96 -1.73 -4.05
N LEU A 94 -5.13 -2.30 -2.85
CA LEU A 94 -4.09 -3.06 -2.15
C LEU A 94 -3.74 -4.34 -2.90
N MET A 95 -4.72 -4.99 -3.54
CA MET A 95 -4.49 -6.15 -4.40
C MET A 95 -3.55 -5.81 -5.57
N TRP A 96 -3.68 -4.63 -6.18
CA TRP A 96 -2.76 -4.18 -7.23
C TRP A 96 -1.41 -3.74 -6.66
N LEU A 97 -1.42 -2.99 -5.57
CA LEU A 97 -0.20 -2.56 -4.90
C LEU A 97 0.69 -3.76 -4.53
N LYS A 98 0.14 -4.85 -3.97
CA LYS A 98 0.94 -6.02 -3.60
C LYS A 98 1.66 -6.66 -4.78
N LYS A 99 1.08 -6.60 -5.99
CA LYS A 99 1.72 -7.11 -7.22
C LYS A 99 2.90 -6.22 -7.61
N GLY A 100 2.72 -4.90 -7.55
CA GLY A 100 3.81 -3.94 -7.79
C GLY A 100 4.93 -4.05 -6.76
N LEU A 101 4.59 -4.23 -5.48
CA LEU A 101 5.58 -4.44 -4.41
C LEU A 101 6.33 -5.77 -4.52
N HIS A 102 5.70 -6.81 -5.04
CA HIS A 102 6.36 -8.11 -5.27
C HIS A 102 7.33 -8.08 -6.46
N PHE A 103 7.14 -7.14 -7.39
CA PHE A 103 8.03 -6.95 -8.52
C PHE A 103 9.34 -6.23 -8.14
N ILE A 104 9.26 -5.29 -7.19
CA ILE A 104 10.42 -4.53 -6.66
C ILE A 104 11.25 -5.42 -5.74
#